data_AF-A0A3D5V8C6-F1
#
_entry.id   AF-A0A3D5V8C6-F1
#
_cell.length_a   1.000
_cell.length_b   1.000
_cell.length_c   1.000
_cell.angle_alpha   90.00
_cell.angle_beta   90.00
_cell.angle_gamma   90.00
#
_symmetry.space_group_name_H-M   'P 1'
#
loop_
_entity.id
_entity.type
_entity.pdbx_description
1 polymer ?
#
loop_
_entity_poly.entity_id
_entity_poly.type
_entity_poly.pdbx_seq_one_letter_code
_entity_poly.pdbx_strand_id
1 'polypeptide(L)'
;VMNSGGLASKKYWGGGEFFKVPYHLPIKLHIFDNNTVMFSMINNLSDSKNQLTYMVVEHKDLAEALVTTFYTYWENAITVAEFRERENIKERNLHK
;
A
#
# COMPACT_ATOMS: atom_id res chain seq x y z
N VAL A 1 4.79 -14.67 10.29
CA VAL A 1 3.32 -14.92 10.24
C VAL A 1 2.74 -13.96 9.22
N MET A 2 2.27 -14.48 8.08
CA MET A 2 1.70 -13.67 7.00
C MET A 2 0.45 -12.97 7.52
N ASN A 3 0.55 -11.69 7.86
CA ASN A 3 -0.61 -10.82 7.96
C ASN A 3 -0.95 -10.38 6.55
N SER A 4 -1.83 -11.15 5.92
CA SER A 4 -2.65 -10.74 4.79
C SER A 4 -3.47 -9.53 5.22
N GLY A 5 -2.85 -8.35 5.15
CA GLY A 5 -3.56 -7.08 5.18
C GLY A 5 -4.66 -7.16 4.15
N GLY A 6 -5.89 -7.06 4.64
CA GLY A 6 -7.10 -7.55 4.00
C GLY A 6 -7.14 -7.29 2.49
N LEU A 7 -7.65 -8.30 1.77
CA LEU A 7 -8.43 -8.08 0.56
C LEU A 7 -9.08 -6.70 0.64
N ALA A 8 -8.65 -5.77 -0.21
CA ALA A 8 -9.20 -4.43 -0.34
C ALA A 8 -10.72 -4.57 -0.20
N SER A 9 -11.24 -4.11 0.94
CA SER A 9 -12.59 -4.40 1.37
C SER A 9 -13.53 -4.01 0.24
N LYS A 10 -14.44 -4.91 -0.14
CA LYS A 10 -15.50 -4.77 -1.17
C LYS A 10 -16.21 -3.41 -1.24
N LYS A 11 -16.04 -2.54 -0.23
CA LYS A 11 -16.62 -1.21 -0.08
C LYS A 11 -16.02 -0.14 -1.01
N TYR A 12 -14.82 -0.35 -1.57
CA TYR A 12 -14.11 0.63 -2.41
C TYR A 12 -14.14 0.29 -3.92
N TRP A 13 -15.15 -0.47 -4.35
CA TRP A 13 -15.32 -0.83 -5.77
C TRP A 13 -16.45 0.02 -6.34
N GLY A 14 -16.13 1.23 -6.80
CA GLY A 14 -17.13 2.04 -7.53
C GLY A 14 -16.85 3.54 -7.72
N GLY A 15 -15.82 4.11 -7.07
CA GLY A 15 -15.61 5.56 -7.01
C GLY A 15 -14.48 6.15 -7.87
N GLY A 16 -13.95 5.43 -8.86
CA GLY A 16 -12.74 5.85 -9.60
C GLY A 16 -11.42 5.47 -8.91
N GLU A 17 -11.49 4.58 -7.92
CA GLU A 17 -10.34 4.03 -7.20
C GLU A 17 -9.67 2.91 -8.02
N PHE A 18 -8.34 2.90 -8.03
CA PHE A 18 -7.54 1.87 -8.70
C PHE A 18 -6.73 1.09 -7.68
N PHE A 19 -6.56 -0.21 -7.91
CA PHE A 19 -5.80 -1.11 -7.04
C PHE A 19 -4.76 -1.86 -7.85
N LYS A 20 -3.50 -1.75 -7.43
CA LYS A 20 -2.40 -2.57 -7.91
C LYS A 20 -1.71 -3.26 -6.74
N VAL A 21 -1.05 -4.37 -7.03
CA VAL A 21 -0.37 -5.25 -6.08
C VAL A 21 1.12 -5.29 -6.46
N PRO A 22 2.00 -4.63 -5.69
CA PRO A 22 3.43 -4.85 -5.80
C PRO A 22 3.81 -6.13 -5.04
N TYR A 23 4.75 -6.92 -5.58
CA TYR A 23 5.29 -8.10 -4.87
C TYR A 23 6.14 -7.72 -3.65
N HIS A 24 6.77 -6.54 -3.69
CA HIS A 24 7.54 -5.99 -2.59
C HIS A 24 7.21 -4.51 -2.43
N LEU A 25 6.79 -4.12 -1.23
CA LEU A 25 6.51 -2.74 -0.85
C LEU A 25 7.37 -2.38 0.36
N PRO A 26 8.50 -1.65 0.17
CA PRO A 26 9.43 -1.38 1.27
C PRO A 26 8.91 -0.36 2.27
N ILE A 27 7.99 0.52 1.83
CA ILE A 27 7.45 1.60 2.65
C ILE A 27 5.97 1.80 2.35
N LYS A 28 5.17 1.97 3.40
CA LYS A 28 3.75 2.32 3.27
C LYS A 28 3.61 3.83 3.30
N LEU A 29 3.10 4.38 2.20
CA LEU A 29 2.91 5.81 1.98
C LEU A 29 1.42 6.16 1.91
N HIS A 30 1.08 7.34 2.42
CA HIS A 30 -0.17 8.03 2.21
C HIS A 30 0.18 9.41 1.64
N ILE A 31 -0.27 9.70 0.42
CA ILE A 31 0.01 10.95 -0.28
C ILE A 31 -1.30 11.75 -0.32
N PHE A 32 -1.23 13.00 0.11
CA PHE A 32 -2.33 13.97 0.05
C PHE A 32 -1.90 15.10 -0.88
N ASP A 33 -2.74 15.41 -1.88
CA ASP A 33 -2.59 16.52 -2.84
C ASP A 33 -1.18 16.69 -3.45
N ASN A 34 -0.41 15.59 -3.55
CA ASN A 34 1.00 15.56 -3.99
C ASN A 34 1.97 16.49 -3.22
N ASN A 35 1.59 17.00 -2.05
CA ASN A 35 2.38 17.95 -1.27
C ASN A 35 2.64 17.48 0.17
N THR A 36 1.80 16.60 0.70
CA THR A 36 1.94 16.03 2.04
C THR A 36 2.03 14.51 1.94
N VAL A 37 3.09 13.95 2.52
CA VAL A 37 3.29 12.51 2.58
C VAL A 37 3.38 12.05 4.01
N MET A 38 2.52 11.12 4.40
CA MET A 38 2.66 10.37 5.63
C MET A 38 3.20 8.98 5.32
N PHE A 39 4.17 8.52 6.09
CA PHE A 39 4.65 7.14 5.95
C PHE A 39 4.86 6.45 7.28
N SER A 40 4.67 5.14 7.26
CA SER A 40 4.86 4.28 8.43
C SER A 40 6.06 3.38 8.24
N MET A 41 6.95 3.34 9.24
CA MET A 41 8.12 2.47 9.28
C MET A 41 8.00 1.50 10.44
N ILE A 42 8.53 0.30 10.24
CA ILE A 42 8.68 -0.66 11.33
C ILE A 42 9.83 -0.20 12.23
N ASN A 43 9.55 0.03 13.51
CA ASN A 43 10.53 0.35 14.52
C ASN A 43 11.04 -0.94 15.18
N ASN A 44 12.21 -1.40 14.75
CA ASN A 44 12.87 -2.59 15.28
C ASN A 44 13.70 -2.31 16.54
N LEU A 45 13.77 -1.06 17.02
CA LEU A 45 14.60 -0.65 18.16
C LEU A 45 13.84 -0.63 19.48
N SER A 46 12.50 -0.74 19.47
CA SER A 46 11.71 -0.71 20.69
C SER A 46 11.16 -2.09 21.05
N ASP A 47 11.36 -2.54 22.29
CA ASP A 47 10.66 -3.69 22.89
C ASP A 47 9.16 -3.42 23.16
N SER A 48 8.67 -2.26 22.72
CA SER A 48 7.27 -1.88 22.89
C SER A 48 6.36 -2.64 21.92
N LYS A 49 5.11 -2.89 22.35
CA LYS A 49 4.08 -3.54 21.51
C LYS A 49 3.75 -2.76 20.23
N ASN A 50 4.14 -1.48 20.14
CA ASN A 50 3.91 -0.63 18.98
C ASN A 50 5.20 -0.47 18.17
N GLN A 51 5.37 -1.37 17.19
CA GLN A 51 6.53 -1.38 16.29
C GLN A 51 6.35 -0.46 15.08
N LEU A 52 5.51 0.57 15.14
CA LEU A 52 5.28 1.46 14.00
C LEU A 52 5.59 2.91 14.38
N THR A 53 6.46 3.54 13.60
CA THR A 53 6.72 4.98 13.64
C THR A 53 6.06 5.61 12.43
N TYR A 54 5.33 6.70 12.66
CA TYR A 54 4.71 7.49 11.60
C TYR A 54 5.44 8.82 11.49
N MET A 55 5.71 9.25 10.27
CA MET A 55 6.27 10.56 9.97
C MET A 55 5.39 11.25 8.93
N VAL A 56 5.10 12.52 9.15
CA VAL A 56 4.42 13.40 8.19
C VAL A 56 5.47 14.36 7.63
N VAL A 57 5.50 14.47 6.31
CA VAL A 57 6.40 15.33 5.55
C VAL A 57 5.57 16.31 4.74
N GLU A 58 5.79 17.59 4.97
CA GLU A 58 5.19 18.70 4.21
C GLU A 58 6.28 19.52 3.47
N HIS A 59 7.55 19.23 3.70
CA HIS A 59 8.64 19.88 2.98
C HIS A 59 8.60 19.44 1.51
N LYS A 60 8.35 20.39 0.62
CA LYS A 60 8.05 20.15 -0.80
C LYS A 60 9.02 19.17 -1.47
N ASP A 61 10.32 19.43 -1.39
CA ASP A 61 11.33 18.61 -2.09
C ASP A 61 11.35 17.15 -1.59
N LEU A 62 11.13 16.95 -0.29
CA LEU A 62 11.10 15.61 0.30
C LEU A 62 9.78 14.90 -0.01
N ALA A 63 8.66 15.62 0.03
CA ALA A 63 7.37 15.10 -0.40
C ALA A 63 7.42 14.65 -1.87
N GLU A 64 7.99 15.47 -2.76
CA GLU A 64 8.16 15.15 -4.18
C GLU A 64 9.00 13.88 -4.40
N ALA A 65 10.11 13.73 -3.66
CA ALA A 65 10.94 12.53 -3.72
C ALA A 65 10.16 11.27 -3.27
N LEU A 66 9.35 11.37 -2.22
CA LEU A 66 8.52 10.27 -1.73
C LEU A 66 7.37 9.93 -2.68
N VAL A 67 6.74 10.94 -3.30
CA VAL A 67 5.72 10.76 -4.34
C VAL A 67 6.32 10.05 -5.56
N THR A 68 7.51 10.46 -6.00
CA THR A 68 8.22 9.82 -7.11
C THR A 68 8.52 8.35 -6.79
N THR A 69 8.91 8.07 -5.54
CA THR A 69 9.13 6.70 -5.06
C THR A 69 7.85 5.89 -5.17
N PHE A 70 6.71 6.43 -4.72
CA PHE A 70 5.41 5.75 -4.86
C PHE A 70 5.11 5.39 -6.31
N TYR A 71 5.21 6.35 -7.24
CA TYR A 71 4.91 6.09 -8.65
C TYR A 71 5.86 5.07 -9.28
N THR A 72 7.12 5.04 -8.86
CA THR A 72 8.07 4.01 -9.30
C THR A 72 7.60 2.60 -8.94
N TYR A 73 7.07 2.40 -7.73
CA TYR A 73 6.49 1.10 -7.35
C TYR A 73 5.13 0.85 -8.01
N TRP A 74 4.33 1.89 -8.19
CA TRP A 74 3.00 1.80 -8.81
C TRP A 74 3.04 1.38 -10.28
N GLU A 75 3.99 1.90 -11.06
CA GLU A 75 4.13 1.54 -12.47
C GLU A 75 4.57 0.09 -12.66
N ASN A 76 5.37 -0.44 -11.72
CA ASN A 76 5.83 -1.84 -11.75
C ASN A 76 4.84 -2.82 -11.09
N ALA A 77 3.79 -2.33 -10.44
CA ALA A 77 2.80 -3.17 -9.77
C ALA A 77 1.77 -3.73 -10.77
N ILE A 78 1.25 -4.91 -10.47
CA ILE A 78 0.25 -5.59 -11.32
C ILE A 78 -1.17 -5.36 -10.81
N THR A 79 -2.17 -5.52 -11.65
CA THR A 79 -3.56 -5.47 -11.22
C THR A 79 -3.90 -6.63 -10.28
N VAL A 80 -4.97 -6.46 -9.50
CA VAL A 80 -5.49 -7.54 -8.65
C VAL A 80 -5.88 -8.78 -9.47
N ALA A 81 -6.37 -8.59 -10.70
CA ALA A 81 -6.73 -9.68 -11.59
C ALA A 81 -5.50 -10.50 -12.01
N GLU A 82 -4.46 -9.83 -12.49
CA GLU A 82 -3.19 -10.47 -12.86
C GLU A 82 -2.53 -11.18 -11.68
N PHE A 83 -2.59 -10.57 -10.48
CA PHE A 83 -2.08 -11.20 -9.27
C PHE A 83 -2.82 -12.50 -8.96
N ARG A 84 -4.15 -12.51 -9.03
CA ARG A 84 -4.96 -13.72 -8.78
C ARG A 84 -4.65 -14.84 -9.77
N GLU A 85 -4.46 -14.49 -11.04
CA GLU A 85 -4.08 -15.45 -12.09
C GLU A 85 -2.72 -16.08 -11.79
N ARG A 86 -1.70 -15.27 -11.49
CA ARG A 86 -0.34 -15.74 -11.16
C ARG A 86 -0.30 -16.63 -9.93
N GLU A 87 -1.04 -16.27 -8.89
CA GLU A 87 -1.08 -17.01 -7.61
C GLU A 87 -2.11 -18.15 -7.59
N ASN A 88 -2.79 -18.44 -8.71
CA ASN A 88 -3.84 -19.46 -8.82
C ASN A 88 -4.97 -19.32 -7.77
N ILE A 89 -5.32 -18.09 -7.41
CA ILE A 89 -6.36 -17.79 -6.41
C ILE A 89 -7.73 -17.78 -7.08
N LYS A 90 -8.54 -18.81 -6.83
CA LYS A 90 -9.94 -18.87 -7.28
C LYS A 90 -10.84 -17.95 -6.45
N GLU A 91 -11.78 -17.27 -7.10
CA GLU A 91 -12.80 -16.50 -6.38
C GLU A 91 -13.64 -17.45 -5.50
N ARG A 92 -13.72 -17.17 -4.19
CA ARG A 92 -14.71 -17.83 -3.35
C ARG A 92 -16.07 -17.25 -3.73
N ASN A 93 -16.94 -18.09 -4.30
CA ASN A 93 -18.36 -17.81 -4.44
C ASN A 93 -18.95 -17.55 -3.04
N LEU A 94 -19.07 -16.27 -2.68
CA LEU A 94 -19.81 -15.81 -1.50
C LEU A 94 -21.30 -15.79 -1.86
N HIS A 95 -21.86 -16.97 -2.07
CA HIS A 95 -23.31 -17.20 -2.08
C HIS A 95 -23.64 -18.25 -1.04
N LYS A 96 -23.82 -17.80 0.21
CA LYS A 96 -24.82 -18.28 1.16
C LYS A 96 -25.17 -17.13 2.09
#